data_AF-A0A1Z9RXD8-F1
#
_entry.id   AF-A0A1Z9RXD8-F1
#
_cell.length_a   1.000
_cell.length_b   1.000
_cell.length_c   1.000
_cell.angle_alpha   90.00
_cell.angle_beta   90.00
_cell.angle_gamma   90.00
#
_symmetry.space_group_name_H-M   'P 1'
#
loop_
_entity.id
_entity.type
_entity.pdbx_description
1 polymer ?
#
loop_
_entity_poly.entity_id
_entity_poly.type
_entity_poly.pdbx_seq_one_letter_code
_entity_poly.pdbx_strand_id
1 'polypeptide(L)'
;MANTKRRRRSRKNREYLQSFLFFCSSILSIAGLLIYLWVYTEIDETVINIETQKQVAFELRNTIDELEIEISKLSRGDRISYVARTELGMIPAKPETIMIYVGQKDIALLND
;
A
#
# COMPACT_ATOMS: atom_id res chain seq x y z
N MET A 1 -46.29 54.55 -40.92
CA MET A 1 -46.25 53.06 -40.83
C MET A 1 -44.86 52.56 -41.19
N ALA A 2 -44.01 52.21 -40.23
CA ALA A 2 -42.64 51.75 -40.50
C ALA A 2 -42.26 50.59 -39.57
N ASN A 3 -42.64 49.36 -39.92
CA ASN A 3 -42.26 48.17 -39.15
C ASN A 3 -42.08 46.90 -40.00
N THR A 4 -41.60 47.02 -41.25
CA THR A 4 -41.36 45.85 -42.12
C THR A 4 -39.88 45.53 -42.35
N LYS A 5 -38.94 46.46 -42.09
CA LYS A 5 -37.51 46.24 -42.31
C LYS A 5 -36.80 45.37 -41.25
N ARG A 6 -37.27 45.34 -40.00
CA ARG A 6 -36.65 44.55 -38.91
C ARG A 6 -36.75 43.02 -39.12
N ARG A 7 -37.79 42.56 -39.82
CA ARG A 7 -38.10 41.12 -39.97
C ARG A 7 -37.13 40.37 -40.91
N ARG A 8 -36.49 41.04 -41.87
CA ARG A 8 -35.55 40.39 -42.82
C ARG A 8 -34.18 40.07 -42.22
N ARG A 9 -33.65 40.93 -41.33
CA ARG A 9 -32.32 40.72 -40.70
C ARG A 9 -32.33 39.56 -39.69
N SER A 10 -33.47 39.32 -39.03
CA SER A 10 -33.68 38.22 -38.07
C SER A 10 -33.59 36.83 -38.71
N ARG A 11 -33.99 36.67 -39.99
CA ARG A 11 -33.87 35.40 -40.73
C ARG A 11 -32.41 35.00 -40.96
N LYS A 12 -31.57 35.98 -41.33
CA LYS A 12 -30.13 35.77 -41.56
C LYS A 12 -29.40 35.33 -40.27
N ASN A 13 -29.75 35.91 -39.12
CA ASN A 13 -29.17 35.52 -37.82
C ASN A 13 -29.57 34.10 -37.39
N ARG A 14 -30.76 33.61 -37.78
CA ARG A 14 -31.18 32.23 -37.50
C ARG A 14 -30.34 31.20 -38.25
N GLU A 15 -29.93 31.49 -39.48
CA GLU A 15 -29.05 30.60 -40.26
C GLU A 15 -27.65 30.51 -39.64
N TYR A 16 -27.08 31.63 -39.17
CA TYR A 16 -25.81 31.61 -38.44
C TYR A 16 -25.92 30.83 -37.11
N LEU A 17 -27.01 31.02 -36.35
CA LEU A 17 -27.26 30.26 -35.12
C LEU A 17 -27.46 28.77 -35.41
N GLN A 18 -28.10 28.41 -36.52
CA GLN A 18 -28.29 27.03 -36.93
C GLN A 18 -26.96 26.35 -37.27
N SER A 19 -26.10 26.97 -38.07
CA SER A 19 -24.77 26.44 -38.35
C SER A 19 -23.90 26.35 -37.09
N PHE A 20 -24.01 27.33 -36.19
CA PHE A 20 -23.32 27.30 -34.90
C PHE A 20 -23.81 26.15 -34.00
N LEU A 21 -25.13 25.89 -33.97
CA LEU A 21 -25.70 24.75 -33.24
C LEU A 21 -25.24 23.40 -33.81
N PHE A 22 -25.15 23.27 -35.14
CA PHE A 22 -24.59 22.06 -35.76
C PHE A 22 -23.13 21.85 -35.38
N PHE A 23 -22.33 22.92 -35.35
CA PHE A 23 -20.94 22.85 -34.95
C PHE A 23 -20.79 22.46 -33.47
N CYS A 24 -21.56 23.10 -32.57
CA CYS A 24 -21.61 22.71 -31.17
C CYS A 24 -22.07 21.27 -30.98
N SER A 25 -23.07 20.80 -31.73
CA SER A 25 -23.54 19.41 -31.68
C SER A 25 -22.45 18.42 -32.07
N SER A 26 -21.68 18.70 -33.12
CA SER A 26 -20.55 17.86 -33.53
C SER A 26 -19.44 17.84 -32.48
N ILE A 27 -19.11 18.99 -31.90
CA ILE A 27 -18.14 19.07 -30.79
C ILE A 27 -18.65 18.31 -29.57
N LEU A 28 -19.93 18.46 -29.22
CA LEU A 28 -20.52 17.76 -28.07
C LEU A 28 -20.48 16.25 -28.26
N SER A 29 -20.72 15.77 -29.49
CA SER A 29 -20.64 14.36 -29.83
C SER A 29 -19.23 13.80 -29.60
N ILE A 30 -18.21 14.51 -30.07
CA ILE A 30 -16.80 14.12 -29.88
C ILE A 30 -16.40 14.23 -28.40
N ALA A 31 -16.79 15.32 -27.72
CA ALA A 31 -16.50 15.53 -26.31
C ALA A 31 -17.16 14.46 -25.42
N GLY A 32 -18.38 14.05 -25.73
CA GLY A 32 -19.05 12.95 -25.04
C GLY A 32 -18.28 11.63 -25.17
N LEU A 33 -17.71 11.37 -26.35
CA LEU A 33 -16.87 10.19 -26.58
C LEU A 33 -15.57 10.25 -25.77
N LEU A 34 -14.95 11.44 -25.68
CA LEU A 34 -13.74 11.65 -24.87
C LEU A 34 -14.04 11.49 -23.37
N ILE A 35 -15.15 12.05 -22.89
CA ILE A 35 -15.59 11.91 -21.49
C ILE A 35 -15.85 10.43 -21.16
N TYR A 36 -16.48 9.68 -22.07
CA TYR A 36 -16.70 8.24 -21.88
C TYR A 36 -15.37 7.50 -21.66
N LEU A 37 -14.36 7.78 -22.48
CA LEU A 37 -13.05 7.17 -22.34
C LEU A 37 -12.36 7.59 -21.04
N TRP A 38 -12.45 8.87 -20.69
CA TRP A 38 -11.86 9.40 -19.46
C TRP A 38 -12.47 8.78 -18.20
N VAL A 39 -13.80 8.64 -18.15
CA VAL A 39 -14.49 7.97 -17.05
C VAL A 39 -14.06 6.50 -16.95
N TYR A 40 -13.91 5.82 -18.10
CA TYR A 40 -13.43 4.44 -18.10
C TYR A 40 -12.02 4.32 -17.50
N THR A 41 -11.09 5.19 -17.90
CA THR A 41 -9.72 5.19 -17.35
C THR A 41 -9.69 5.55 -15.86
N GLU A 42 -10.49 6.52 -15.43
CA GLU A 42 -10.57 6.93 -14.02
C GLU A 42 -11.08 5.78 -13.14
N ILE A 43 -12.10 5.06 -13.60
CA ILE A 43 -12.63 3.89 -12.90
C ILE A 43 -11.53 2.81 -12.77
N ASP A 44 -10.82 2.49 -13.85
CA ASP A 44 -9.74 1.50 -13.82
C ASP A 44 -8.64 1.87 -12.81
N GLU A 45 -8.22 3.14 -12.79
CA GLU A 45 -7.22 3.63 -11.82
C GLU A 45 -7.70 3.51 -10.37
N THR A 46 -8.97 3.87 -10.09
CA THR A 46 -9.52 3.77 -8.74
C THR A 46 -9.62 2.31 -8.26
N VAL A 47 -10.00 1.38 -9.14
CA VAL A 47 -10.09 -0.04 -8.82
C VAL A 47 -8.71 -0.60 -8.47
N ILE A 48 -7.69 -0.29 -9.27
CA ILE A 48 -6.31 -0.71 -9.00
C ILE A 48 -5.85 -0.16 -7.64
N ASN A 49 -6.13 1.10 -7.33
CA ASN A 49 -5.73 1.71 -6.06
C ASN A 49 -6.40 1.07 -4.84
N ILE A 50 -7.66 0.63 -4.98
CA ILE A 50 -8.37 -0.11 -3.92
C ILE A 50 -7.73 -1.49 -3.73
N GLU A 51 -7.40 -2.17 -4.81
CA GLU A 51 -6.77 -3.49 -4.77
C GLU A 51 -5.38 -3.43 -4.13
N THR A 52 -4.56 -2.45 -4.51
CA THR A 52 -3.23 -2.24 -3.92
C THR A 52 -3.33 -1.89 -2.43
N GLN A 53 -4.26 -1.02 -2.04
CA GLN A 53 -4.48 -0.67 -0.64
C GLN A 53 -4.93 -1.88 0.19
N LYS A 54 -5.78 -2.73 -0.38
CA LYS A 54 -6.22 -3.98 0.28
C LYS A 54 -5.06 -4.95 0.44
N GLN A 55 -4.19 -5.08 -0.56
CA GLN A 55 -3.00 -5.92 -0.47
C GLN A 55 -2.06 -5.41 0.63
N VAL A 56 -1.78 -4.10 0.67
CA VAL A 56 -0.95 -3.48 1.71
C VAL A 56 -1.55 -3.70 3.10
N ALA A 57 -2.87 -3.57 3.27
CA ALA A 57 -3.54 -3.83 4.53
C ALA A 57 -3.41 -5.31 4.98
N PHE A 58 -3.45 -6.25 4.03
CA PHE A 58 -3.24 -7.67 4.30
C PHE A 58 -1.79 -7.96 4.70
N GLU A 59 -0.81 -7.42 3.97
CA GLU A 59 0.61 -7.55 4.30
C GLU A 59 0.91 -6.98 5.68
N LEU A 60 0.39 -5.79 6.00
CA LEU A 60 0.59 -5.17 7.30
C LEU A 60 0.03 -6.02 8.45
N ARG A 61 -1.13 -6.66 8.25
CA ARG A 61 -1.70 -7.58 9.24
C ARG A 61 -0.81 -8.80 9.44
N ASN A 62 -0.30 -9.39 8.36
CA ASN A 62 0.62 -10.52 8.47
C ASN A 62 1.90 -10.15 9.22
N THR A 63 2.45 -8.95 8.96
CA THR A 63 3.62 -8.45 9.70
C THR A 63 3.33 -8.26 11.18
N ILE A 64 2.13 -7.77 11.55
CA ILE A 64 1.72 -7.67 12.96
C ILE A 64 1.68 -9.05 13.61
N ASP A 65 1.07 -10.03 12.96
CA ASP A 65 0.98 -11.40 13.48
C ASP A 65 2.37 -12.03 13.63
N GLU A 66 3.28 -11.78 12.69
CA GLU A 66 4.67 -12.25 12.75
C GLU A 66 5.44 -11.60 13.91
N LEU A 67 5.29 -10.30 14.11
CA LEU A 67 5.87 -9.57 15.25
C LEU A 67 5.30 -10.08 16.59
N GLU A 68 4.01 -10.40 16.67
CA GLU A 68 3.41 -10.99 17.87
C GLU A 68 4.00 -12.37 18.16
N ILE A 69 4.19 -13.20 17.13
CA ILE A 69 4.87 -14.49 17.26
C ILE A 69 6.31 -14.29 17.76
N GLU A 70 7.04 -13.31 17.24
CA GLU A 70 8.39 -12.99 17.69
C GLU A 70 8.42 -12.54 19.15
N ILE A 71 7.54 -11.62 19.54
CA ILE A 71 7.36 -11.19 20.94
C ILE A 71 7.06 -12.40 21.84
N SER A 72 6.18 -13.31 21.41
CA SER A 72 5.85 -14.50 22.18
C SER A 72 7.06 -15.44 22.36
N LYS A 73 7.94 -15.53 21.36
CA LYS A 73 9.18 -16.31 21.42
C LYS A 73 10.19 -15.66 22.37
N LEU A 74 10.41 -14.35 22.26
CA LEU A 74 11.32 -13.60 23.14
C LEU A 74 10.80 -13.61 24.59
N SER A 75 9.50 -13.35 24.78
CA SER A 75 8.83 -13.40 26.07
C SER A 75 8.91 -14.79 26.71
N ARG A 76 9.03 -15.88 25.95
CA ARG A 76 9.22 -17.22 26.52
C ARG A 76 10.53 -17.34 27.30
N GLY A 77 11.62 -16.78 26.78
CA GLY A 77 12.93 -16.77 27.47
C GLY A 77 12.90 -15.90 28.73
N ASP A 78 12.28 -14.72 28.63
CA ASP A 78 12.11 -13.81 29.76
C ASP A 78 11.16 -14.37 30.82
N ARG A 79 10.09 -15.05 30.40
CA ARG A 79 9.13 -15.69 31.31
C ARG A 79 9.76 -16.89 32.03
N ILE A 80 10.58 -17.70 31.36
CA ILE A 80 11.34 -18.77 32.02
C ILE A 80 12.33 -18.17 33.02
N SER A 81 13.05 -17.12 32.64
CA SER A 81 13.98 -16.42 33.54
C SER A 81 13.28 -15.75 34.72
N TYR A 82 12.08 -15.21 34.51
CA TYR A 82 11.24 -14.61 35.53
C TYR A 82 10.72 -15.66 36.52
N VAL A 83 10.12 -16.75 36.04
CA VAL A 83 9.64 -17.87 36.89
C VAL A 83 10.82 -18.51 37.64
N ALA A 84 11.96 -18.70 36.98
CA ALA A 84 13.17 -19.23 37.62
C ALA A 84 13.62 -18.35 38.79
N ARG A 85 13.62 -17.01 38.63
CA ARG A 85 14.01 -16.06 39.69
C ARG A 85 12.97 -15.93 40.80
N THR A 86 11.68 -15.85 40.43
CA THR A 86 10.60 -15.47 41.34
C THR A 86 9.97 -16.66 42.04
N GLU A 87 9.71 -17.77 41.34
CA GLU A 87 9.03 -18.94 41.90
C GLU A 87 10.02 -20.03 42.35
N LEU A 88 11.10 -20.22 41.58
CA LEU A 88 12.11 -21.25 41.88
C LEU A 88 13.31 -20.72 42.68
N GLY A 89 13.34 -19.42 42.98
CA GLY A 89 14.42 -18.79 43.77
C GLY A 89 15.81 -18.89 43.12
N MET A 90 15.89 -19.13 41.82
CA MET A 90 17.12 -19.33 41.09
C MET A 90 17.83 -17.98 40.86
N ILE A 91 19.10 -17.93 41.23
CA ILE A 91 20.00 -16.80 40.98
C ILE A 91 20.83 -17.10 39.73
N PRO A 92 21.00 -16.14 38.79
CA PRO A 92 21.80 -16.35 37.61
C PRO A 92 23.25 -16.67 38.01
N ALA A 93 23.76 -17.80 37.52
CA ALA A 93 25.11 -18.24 37.83
C ALA A 93 26.14 -17.22 37.30
N LYS A 94 27.15 -16.90 38.13
CA LYS A 94 28.32 -16.19 37.63
C LYS A 94 29.05 -17.11 36.65
N PRO A 95 29.45 -16.62 35.46
CA PRO A 95 30.22 -17.43 34.54
C PRO A 95 31.56 -17.76 35.20
N GLU A 96 31.78 -19.02 35.53
CA GLU A 96 33.08 -19.51 35.97
C GLU A 96 33.89 -19.94 34.76
N THR A 97 35.03 -19.29 34.54
CA THR A 97 35.97 -19.68 33.49
C THR A 97 36.68 -20.95 33.91
N ILE A 98 36.31 -22.08 33.30
CA ILE A 98 37.02 -23.34 33.47
C ILE A 98 38.32 -23.24 32.67
N MET A 99 39.44 -22.97 33.34
CA MET A 99 40.77 -23.00 32.74
C MET A 99 41.24 -24.44 32.61
N ILE A 100 41.15 -25.00 31.40
CA ILE A 100 41.66 -26.34 31.10
C ILE A 100 43.13 -26.20 30.69
N TYR A 101 44.03 -26.70 31.53
CA TYR A 101 45.44 -26.83 31.19
C TYR A 101 45.63 -28.15 30.45
N VAL A 102 45.73 -28.09 29.11
CA VAL A 102 46.10 -29.25 28.30
C VAL A 102 47.59 -29.50 28.46
N GLY A 103 47.96 -30.68 28.94
CA GLY A 103 49.36 -31.08 29.08
C GLY A 103 49.97 -31.41 27.72
N GLN A 104 51.27 -31.12 27.53
CA GLN A 104 52.02 -31.38 26.29
C GLN A 104 51.90 -32.85 25.79
N LYS A 105 51.65 -33.79 26.69
CA LYS A 105 51.48 -35.22 26.38
C LYS A 105 50.18 -35.53 25.63
N ASP A 106 49.12 -34.77 25.90
CA ASP A 106 47.80 -35.01 25.32
C ASP A 106 47.69 -34.43 23.89
N ILE A 107 48.51 -33.43 23.57
CA ILE A 107 48.61 -32.82 22.24
C ILE A 107 49.38 -33.72 21.25
N ALA A 108 50.28 -34.58 21.75
CA ALA A 108 51.07 -35.48 20.93
C ALA A 108 50.27 -36.68 20.39
N LEU A 109 49.15 -37.04 21.03
CA LEU A 109 48.25 -38.12 20.60
C LEU A 109 47.23 -37.69 19.54
N LEU A 110 47.15 -36.40 19.23
CA LEU A 110 46.25 -35.85 18.19
C LEU A 110 46.94 -35.66 16.83
N ASN A 111 48.24 -35.98 16.74
CA ASN A 111 49.05 -35.77 15.54
C ASN A 111 49.66 -37.06 14.97
N ASP A 112 49.14 -38.22 15.40
CA ASP A 112 49.22 -39.52 14.71
C ASP A 112 47.83 -39.85 14.12
#